data_AF-R7CX23-F1
#
_entry.id   AF-R7CX23-F1
#
_cell.length_a   1.000
_cell.length_b   1.000
_cell.length_c   1.000
_cell.angle_alpha   90.00
_cell.angle_beta   90.00
_cell.angle_gamma   90.00
#
_symmetry.space_group_name_H-M   'P 1'
#
loop_
_entity.id
_entity.type
_entity.pdbx_description
1 polymer ?
#
loop_
_entity_poly.entity_id
_entity_poly.type
_entity_poly.pdbx_seq_one_letter_code
_entity_poly.pdbx_strand_id
1 'polypeptide(L)'
;MKRITLLFVASLFVGATSFAGERIANVSGNAWNWSVSAGRLTNYLELNSNQYDEVSTACEYFSDKLLQAARSKDEASRSALVRKAVWGNLKLMKSALSEQQYRKYVTLLNLTLHNKGLDVYLD
;
A
#
# COMPACT_ATOMS: atom_id res chain seq x y z
N MET A 1 -12.56 -5.46 69.06
CA MET A 1 -11.66 -4.30 68.91
C MET A 1 -10.59 -4.63 67.89
N LYS A 2 -10.38 -3.74 66.90
CA LYS A 2 -9.22 -3.65 65.99
C LYS A 2 -9.20 -4.69 64.85
N ARG A 3 -9.01 -4.37 63.56
CA ARG A 3 -8.74 -3.13 62.81
C ARG A 3 -9.11 -3.42 61.34
N ILE A 4 -9.68 -2.43 60.67
CA ILE A 4 -9.85 -2.32 59.23
C ILE A 4 -8.46 -2.28 58.58
N THR A 5 -8.19 -3.15 57.60
CA THR A 5 -7.11 -3.02 56.60
C THR A 5 -7.27 -4.19 55.61
N LEU A 6 -7.19 -4.08 54.29
CA LEU A 6 -6.81 -3.01 53.37
C LEU A 6 -7.33 -3.45 51.99
N LEU A 7 -7.86 -2.54 51.17
CA LEU A 7 -8.19 -2.81 49.78
C LEU A 7 -6.96 -3.35 49.03
N PHE A 8 -7.06 -4.51 48.38
CA PHE A 8 -6.19 -4.86 47.26
C PHE A 8 -6.79 -4.26 46.00
N VAL A 9 -6.33 -3.07 45.61
CA VAL A 9 -6.56 -2.55 44.27
C VAL A 9 -5.79 -3.44 43.31
N ALA A 10 -6.50 -4.28 42.57
CA ALA A 10 -5.93 -4.90 41.37
C ALA A 10 -5.65 -3.78 40.38
N SER A 11 -4.41 -3.29 40.33
CA SER A 11 -3.95 -2.47 39.22
C SER A 11 -3.93 -3.36 37.99
N LEU A 12 -5.04 -3.32 37.25
CA LEU A 12 -5.13 -3.83 35.88
C LEU A 12 -4.06 -3.06 35.09
N PHE A 13 -2.87 -3.65 34.95
CA PHE A 13 -1.94 -3.22 33.92
C PHE A 13 -2.64 -3.50 32.60
N VAL A 14 -3.33 -2.50 32.06
CA VAL A 14 -3.57 -2.42 30.64
C VAL A 14 -2.18 -2.20 30.05
N GLY A 15 -1.47 -3.30 29.80
CA GLY A 15 -0.35 -3.27 28.88
C GLY A 15 -0.92 -2.75 27.57
N ALA A 16 -0.55 -1.53 27.19
CA ALA A 16 -0.82 -1.04 25.86
C ALA A 16 -0.05 -1.96 24.91
N THR A 17 -0.73 -3.00 24.41
CA THR A 17 -0.22 -3.80 23.30
C THR A 17 0.01 -2.82 22.17
N SER A 18 1.27 -2.63 21.82
CA SER A 18 1.66 -1.76 20.72
C SER A 18 1.07 -2.34 19.43
N PHE A 19 -0.08 -1.82 19.00
CA PHE A 19 -0.77 -2.15 17.74
C PHE A 19 -0.02 -1.61 16.51
N ALA A 20 1.31 -1.69 16.49
CA ALA A 20 2.12 -1.35 15.32
C ALA A 20 2.52 -2.61 14.52
N GLY A 21 2.76 -3.74 15.21
CA GLY A 21 3.22 -4.98 14.57
C GLY A 21 2.15 -5.78 13.81
N GLU A 22 0.88 -5.64 14.16
CA GLU A 22 -0.21 -6.45 13.61
C GLU A 22 -0.60 -6.05 12.18
N ARG A 23 -0.31 -4.80 11.79
CA ARG A 23 -0.61 -4.27 10.45
C ARG A 23 0.28 -4.88 9.36
N ILE A 24 1.55 -5.12 9.69
CA ILE A 24 2.54 -5.70 8.77
C ILE A 24 2.44 -7.22 8.70
N ALA A 25 2.02 -7.86 9.79
CA ALA A 25 1.81 -9.31 9.86
C ALA A 25 0.74 -9.82 8.88
N ASN A 26 -0.14 -8.95 8.38
CA ASN A 26 -1.24 -9.30 7.46
C ASN A 26 -0.95 -9.01 5.97
N VAL A 27 0.24 -8.52 5.61
CA VAL A 27 0.59 -8.35 4.19
C VAL A 27 0.93 -9.71 3.60
N SER A 28 -0.07 -10.36 3.00
CA SER A 28 0.09 -11.68 2.38
C SER A 28 1.15 -11.65 1.29
N GLY A 29 1.86 -12.77 1.07
CA GLY A 29 2.94 -12.84 0.08
C GLY A 29 2.53 -12.44 -1.35
N ASN A 30 1.25 -12.56 -1.70
CA ASN A 30 0.68 -12.13 -2.98
C ASN A 30 0.37 -10.62 -3.07
N ALA A 31 0.41 -9.87 -1.96
CA ALA A 31 0.19 -8.42 -1.94
C ALA A 31 1.19 -7.71 -2.87
N TRP A 32 2.44 -8.16 -2.83
CA TRP A 32 3.57 -7.63 -3.60
C TRP A 32 3.50 -7.87 -5.11
N ASN A 33 2.63 -8.78 -5.57
CA ASN A 33 2.44 -9.03 -6.99
C ASN A 33 1.41 -8.03 -7.57
N TRP A 34 1.89 -7.09 -8.39
CA TRP A 34 1.05 -6.16 -9.11
C TRP A 34 0.45 -6.82 -10.36
N SER A 35 -0.80 -7.26 -10.27
CA SER A 35 -1.50 -7.97 -11.35
C SER A 35 -2.35 -7.06 -12.27
N VAL A 36 -2.28 -5.73 -12.10
CA VAL A 36 -3.05 -4.80 -12.92
C VAL A 36 -2.19 -4.39 -14.11
N SER A 37 -2.42 -5.04 -15.26
CA SER A 37 -1.71 -4.75 -16.51
C SER A 37 -2.39 -3.65 -17.31
N ALA A 38 -1.66 -3.05 -18.26
CA ALA A 38 -2.22 -2.12 -19.24
C ALA A 38 -3.45 -2.71 -19.95
N GLY A 39 -3.41 -3.98 -20.34
CA GLY A 39 -4.56 -4.66 -20.96
C GLY A 39 -5.83 -4.67 -20.10
N ARG A 40 -5.71 -4.77 -18.78
CA ARG A 40 -6.88 -4.65 -17.87
C ARG A 40 -7.33 -3.19 -17.74
N LEU A 41 -6.40 -2.25 -17.79
CA LEU A 41 -6.68 -0.83 -17.71
C LEU A 41 -7.28 -0.26 -19.00
N THR A 42 -7.02 -0.87 -20.16
CA THR A 42 -7.52 -0.39 -21.47
C THR A 42 -9.02 -0.15 -21.46
N ASN A 43 -9.82 -1.09 -20.98
CA ASN A 43 -11.28 -0.95 -20.97
C ASN A 43 -11.78 -0.02 -19.86
N TYR A 44 -11.13 -0.04 -18.69
CA TYR A 44 -11.57 0.78 -17.54
C TYR A 44 -11.26 2.27 -17.73
N LEU A 45 -10.11 2.56 -18.35
CA LEU A 45 -9.63 3.91 -18.62
C LEU A 45 -9.91 4.36 -20.05
N GLU A 46 -10.45 3.49 -20.92
CA GLU A 46 -10.70 3.78 -22.34
C GLU A 46 -9.41 4.28 -23.03
N LEU A 47 -8.32 3.52 -22.89
CA LEU A 47 -7.01 3.91 -23.43
C LEU A 47 -7.02 3.85 -24.96
N ASN A 48 -6.43 4.87 -25.59
CA ASN A 48 -6.03 4.76 -26.99
C ASN A 48 -4.68 4.05 -27.13
N SER A 49 -4.28 3.73 -28.37
CA SER A 49 -3.05 2.99 -28.66
C SER A 49 -1.79 3.65 -28.11
N ASN A 50 -1.68 4.98 -28.20
CA ASN A 50 -0.50 5.69 -27.74
C ASN A 50 -0.39 5.65 -26.20
N GLN A 51 -1.53 5.78 -25.52
CA GLN A 51 -1.58 5.68 -24.06
C GLN A 51 -1.27 4.26 -23.57
N TYR A 52 -1.62 3.23 -24.33
CA TYR A 52 -1.41 1.85 -23.94
C TYR A 52 0.05 1.55 -23.64
N ASP A 53 0.97 1.96 -24.52
CA ASP A 53 2.41 1.67 -24.39
C ASP A 53 3.02 2.37 -23.17
N GLU A 54 2.63 3.64 -22.94
CA GLU A 54 3.08 4.41 -21.79
C GLU A 54 2.52 3.84 -20.47
N VAL A 55 1.25 3.42 -20.47
CA VAL A 55 0.61 2.75 -19.33
C VAL A 55 1.24 1.38 -19.07
N SER A 56 1.63 0.63 -20.11
CA SER A 56 2.34 -0.65 -19.96
C SER A 56 3.68 -0.43 -19.27
N THR A 57 4.45 0.54 -19.75
CA THR A 57 5.73 0.93 -19.15
C THR A 57 5.57 1.34 -17.69
N ALA A 58 4.51 2.09 -17.36
CA ALA A 58 4.23 2.50 -15.99
C ALA A 58 3.79 1.33 -15.07
N CYS A 59 3.08 0.33 -15.60
CA CYS A 59 2.73 -0.89 -14.88
C CYS A 59 3.96 -1.78 -14.61
N GLU A 60 4.84 -1.94 -15.61
CA GLU A 60 6.10 -2.69 -15.48
C GLU A 60 7.02 -2.03 -14.44
N TYR A 61 7.23 -0.72 -14.55
CA TYR A 61 7.97 0.06 -13.55
C TYR A 61 7.43 -0.18 -12.14
N PHE A 62 6.10 -0.14 -11.96
CA PHE A 62 5.50 -0.27 -10.65
C PHE A 62 5.65 -1.67 -10.08
N SER A 63 5.42 -2.69 -10.91
CA SER A 63 5.64 -4.09 -10.55
C SER A 63 7.08 -4.33 -10.07
N ASP A 64 8.07 -3.83 -10.82
CA ASP A 64 9.49 -3.97 -10.48
C ASP A 64 9.84 -3.29 -9.16
N LYS A 65 9.33 -2.07 -8.93
CA LYS A 65 9.58 -1.34 -7.68
C LYS A 65 8.88 -1.95 -6.47
N LEU A 66 7.67 -2.49 -6.64
CA LEU A 66 7.00 -3.24 -5.57
C LEU A 66 7.74 -4.53 -5.23
N LEU A 67 8.24 -5.27 -6.23
CA LEU A 67 9.08 -6.45 -6.00
C LEU A 67 10.41 -6.10 -5.31
N GLN A 68 11.01 -4.95 -5.64
CA GLN A 68 12.18 -4.44 -4.93
C GLN A 68 11.86 -4.15 -3.45
N ALA A 69 10.71 -3.52 -3.17
CA ALA A 69 10.26 -3.26 -1.81
C ALA A 69 10.04 -4.58 -1.03
N ALA A 70 9.41 -5.57 -1.65
CA ALA A 70 9.13 -6.87 -1.05
C ALA A 70 10.39 -7.61 -0.56
N ARG A 71 11.52 -7.38 -1.22
CA ARG A 71 12.83 -7.99 -0.87
C ARG A 71 13.55 -7.25 0.26
N SER A 72 13.07 -6.08 0.67
CA SER A 72 13.67 -5.31 1.77
C SER A 72 13.44 -5.98 3.12
N LYS A 73 14.53 -6.28 3.83
CA LYS A 73 14.49 -6.85 5.18
C LYS A 73 14.16 -5.81 6.26
N ASP A 74 14.58 -4.57 6.04
CA ASP A 74 14.31 -3.44 6.91
C ASP A 74 12.96 -2.81 6.59
N GLU A 75 12.16 -2.55 7.63
CA GLU A 75 10.80 -2.02 7.52
C GLU A 75 10.80 -0.56 7.04
N ALA A 76 11.65 0.29 7.62
CA ALA A 76 11.73 1.70 7.23
C ALA A 76 12.12 1.84 5.75
N SER A 77 13.10 1.06 5.30
CA SER A 77 13.52 0.96 3.91
C SER A 77 12.40 0.42 3.02
N ARG A 78 11.63 -0.58 3.47
CA ARG A 78 10.48 -1.12 2.73
C ARG A 78 9.42 -0.05 2.53
N SER A 79 9.05 0.68 3.58
CA SER A 79 8.07 1.76 3.51
C SER A 79 8.53 2.88 2.56
N ALA A 80 9.81 3.26 2.60
CA ALA A 80 10.37 4.23 1.66
C ALA A 80 10.31 3.75 0.19
N LEU A 81 10.59 2.47 -0.05
CA LEU A 81 10.52 1.88 -1.39
C LEU A 81 9.08 1.79 -1.92
N VAL A 82 8.10 1.44 -1.07
CA VAL A 82 6.67 1.45 -1.45
C VAL A 82 6.21 2.86 -1.81
N ARG A 83 6.50 3.88 -0.98
CA ARG A 83 6.15 5.28 -1.30
C ARG A 83 6.79 5.73 -2.61
N LYS A 84 8.07 5.40 -2.82
CA LYS A 84 8.78 5.71 -4.08
C LYS A 84 8.13 5.01 -5.28
N ALA A 85 7.75 3.75 -5.14
CA ALA A 85 7.06 2.99 -6.20
C ALA A 85 5.74 3.67 -6.57
N VAL A 86 4.91 3.99 -5.57
CA VAL A 86 3.60 4.61 -5.76
C VAL A 86 3.74 5.99 -6.40
N TRP A 87 4.61 6.86 -5.88
CA TRP A 87 4.80 8.19 -6.46
C TRP A 87 5.42 8.17 -7.86
N GLY A 88 6.37 7.28 -8.11
CA GLY A 88 6.95 7.10 -9.44
C GLY A 88 5.89 6.66 -10.46
N ASN A 89 5.07 5.69 -10.09
CA ASN A 89 3.97 5.22 -10.94
C ASN A 89 2.92 6.31 -11.17
N LEU A 90 2.49 7.04 -10.13
CA LEU A 90 1.56 8.16 -10.26
C LEU A 90 2.10 9.24 -11.19
N LYS A 91 3.40 9.55 -11.12
CA LYS A 91 4.04 10.53 -12.02
C LYS A 91 3.97 10.07 -13.48
N LEU A 92 4.32 8.81 -13.76
CA LEU A 92 4.29 8.25 -15.12
C LEU A 92 2.85 8.22 -15.67
N MET A 93 1.90 7.76 -14.86
CA MET A 93 0.48 7.70 -15.25
C MET A 93 -0.11 9.09 -15.47
N LYS A 94 0.30 10.11 -14.69
CA LYS A 94 -0.13 11.50 -14.91
C LYS A 94 0.35 12.07 -16.25
N SER A 95 1.51 11.64 -16.73
CA SER A 95 2.02 12.04 -18.04
C SER A 95 1.29 11.33 -19.19
N ALA A 96 0.89 10.07 -18.99
CA ALA A 96 0.27 9.25 -20.03
C ALA A 96 -1.25 9.44 -20.18
N LEU A 97 -1.93 9.80 -19.09
CA LEU A 97 -3.39 9.80 -19.01
C LEU A 97 -3.96 11.20 -19.11
N SER A 98 -5.18 11.32 -19.66
CA SER A 98 -5.98 12.52 -19.49
C SER A 98 -6.34 12.71 -18.01
N GLU A 99 -6.76 13.92 -17.64
CA GLU A 99 -7.11 14.22 -16.25
C GLU A 99 -8.24 13.32 -15.71
N GLN A 100 -9.23 13.01 -16.54
CA GLN A 100 -10.33 12.11 -16.17
C GLN A 100 -9.86 10.67 -15.97
N GLN A 101 -9.01 10.18 -16.88
CA GLN A 101 -8.42 8.84 -16.78
C GLN A 101 -7.50 8.74 -15.55
N TYR A 102 -6.68 9.75 -15.30
CA TYR A 102 -5.78 9.80 -14.15
C TYR A 102 -6.56 9.77 -12.82
N ARG A 103 -7.68 10.48 -12.70
CA ARG A 103 -8.55 10.38 -11.51
C ARG A 103 -9.08 8.96 -11.31
N LYS A 104 -9.63 8.32 -12.36
CA LYS A 104 -10.11 6.92 -12.31
C LYS A 104 -8.98 5.98 -11.86
N TYR A 105 -7.77 6.19 -12.39
CA TYR A 105 -6.58 5.41 -12.07
C TYR A 105 -6.15 5.57 -10.60
N VAL A 106 -6.07 6.80 -10.09
CA VAL A 106 -5.71 7.07 -8.68
C VAL A 106 -6.70 6.38 -7.73
N THR A 107 -8.00 6.46 -8.00
CA THR A 107 -9.02 5.74 -7.21
C THR A 107 -8.79 4.25 -7.22
N LEU A 108 -8.57 3.65 -8.41
CA LEU A 108 -8.29 2.22 -8.55
C LEU A 108 -7.02 1.80 -7.81
N LEU A 109 -5.94 2.59 -7.93
CA LEU A 109 -4.67 2.33 -7.27
C LEU A 109 -4.86 2.34 -5.74
N ASN A 110 -5.53 3.36 -5.20
CA ASN A 110 -5.79 3.47 -3.77
C ASN A 110 -6.57 2.25 -3.23
N LEU A 111 -7.67 1.90 -3.90
CA LEU A 111 -8.47 0.72 -3.55
C LEU A 111 -7.64 -0.57 -3.63
N THR A 112 -6.80 -0.70 -4.66
CA THR A 112 -5.96 -1.89 -4.84
C THR A 112 -4.89 -2.01 -3.77
N LEU A 113 -4.26 -0.89 -3.38
CA LEU A 113 -3.26 -0.86 -2.31
C LEU A 113 -3.88 -1.19 -0.95
N HIS A 114 -5.04 -0.61 -0.65
CA HIS A 114 -5.80 -0.92 0.56
C HIS A 114 -6.22 -2.40 0.62
N ASN A 115 -6.78 -2.94 -0.45
CA ASN A 115 -7.18 -4.35 -0.52
C ASN A 115 -5.99 -5.32 -0.40
N LYS A 116 -4.77 -4.85 -0.68
CA LYS A 116 -3.53 -5.61 -0.52
C LYS A 116 -2.82 -5.35 0.81
N GLY A 117 -3.34 -4.45 1.65
CA GLY A 117 -2.70 -4.02 2.89
C GLY A 117 -1.37 -3.27 2.68
N LEU A 118 -1.13 -2.72 1.49
CA LEU A 118 0.09 -1.97 1.17
C LEU A 118 -0.02 -0.48 1.51
N ASP A 119 -1.23 -0.01 1.80
CA ASP A 119 -1.53 1.36 2.26
C ASP A 119 -0.87 1.67 3.61
N VAL A 120 -0.65 0.67 4.47
CA VAL A 120 0.08 0.81 5.74
C VAL A 120 1.51 1.37 5.57
N TYR A 121 2.06 1.29 4.37
CA TYR A 121 3.39 1.81 4.03
C TYR A 121 3.37 3.24 3.51
N LEU A 122 2.19 3.86 3.39
CA LEU A 122 2.01 5.21 2.85
C LEU A 122 1.83 6.30 3.91
N ASP A 123 1.52 5.92 5.15
CA ASP A 123 1.31 6.81 6.31
C ASP A 123 2.54 7.63 6.70
#